data_AF-A0A239CH34-F1
#
_entry.id   AF-A0A239CH34-F1
#
_cell.length_a   1.000
_cell.length_b   1.000
_cell.length_c   1.000
_cell.angle_alpha   90.00
_cell.angle_beta   90.00
_cell.angle_gamma   90.00
#
_symmetry.space_group_name_H-M   'P 1'
#
loop_
_entity.id
_entity.type
_entity.pdbx_description
1 polymer ?
#
loop_
_entity_poly.entity_id
_entity_poly.type
_entity_poly.pdbx_seq_one_letter_code
_entity_poly.pdbx_strand_id
1 'polypeptide(L)'
;MFEVDWMGRLGREVLRERLPALIAEACAWSVGLSDRPHHERRRGRLTGTGGTIGDRIARGQPVSGEEDGRLDLGDARPGSFRDVLNAVDAGGQLFADRFDREVLEPFVLATCVLAAERARATRPGAWAELLDDLGEDGRDLARVVRAGEWEAALRTEAEHLVLAALADQPLLEVEAEGLPLSLVRAAEALARDAAPPPSPPAEDPAASGAVFLARAAVADLDGPVPPAHADRVLAALLAEGIEPDELPAVLPHLPLAPGTADAVLGLLDAGR
;
A
#
# COMPACT_ATOMS: atom_id res chain seq x y z
N MET A 1 1.81 -34.86 10.51
CA MET A 1 1.74 -34.13 11.79
C MET A 1 0.90 -32.90 11.50
N PHE A 2 -0.23 -32.69 12.19
CA PHE A 2 -1.02 -31.47 11.98
C PHE A 2 -0.23 -30.33 12.62
N GLU A 3 0.50 -29.55 11.82
CA GLU A 3 0.93 -28.26 12.29
C GLU A 3 -0.32 -27.45 12.58
N VAL A 4 -0.46 -27.06 13.84
CA VAL A 4 -1.53 -26.15 14.23
C VAL A 4 -1.22 -24.85 13.53
N ASP A 5 -2.10 -24.40 12.63
CA ASP A 5 -2.01 -23.09 11.96
C ASP A 5 -2.02 -21.97 13.02
N TRP A 6 -0.84 -21.69 13.52
CA TRP A 6 -0.61 -20.77 14.61
C TRP A 6 -0.68 -19.33 14.12
N MET A 7 -0.40 -19.11 12.83
CA MET A 7 -0.59 -17.83 12.17
C MET A 7 -2.07 -17.51 12.03
N GLY A 8 -2.90 -18.44 11.57
CA GLY A 8 -4.35 -18.25 11.55
C GLY A 8 -4.93 -17.99 12.94
N ARG A 9 -4.47 -18.70 13.98
CA ARG A 9 -4.89 -18.39 15.37
C ARG A 9 -4.49 -16.98 15.81
N LEU A 10 -3.26 -16.56 15.54
CA LEU A 10 -2.78 -15.22 15.87
C LEU A 10 -3.56 -14.14 15.09
N GLY A 11 -3.84 -14.39 13.82
CA GLY A 11 -4.69 -13.51 12.99
C GLY A 11 -6.07 -13.29 13.61
N ARG A 12 -6.71 -14.36 14.11
CA ARG A 12 -8.00 -14.25 14.83
C ARG A 12 -7.90 -13.49 16.14
N GLU A 13 -6.82 -13.68 16.89
CA GLU A 13 -6.57 -12.92 18.12
C GLU A 13 -6.47 -11.42 17.82
N VAL A 14 -5.65 -11.05 16.83
CA VAL A 14 -5.50 -9.67 16.38
C VAL A 14 -6.81 -9.11 15.81
N LEU A 15 -7.57 -9.89 15.03
CA LEU A 15 -8.88 -9.47 14.53
C LEU A 15 -9.84 -9.10 15.66
N ARG A 16 -9.89 -9.90 16.74
CA ARG A 16 -10.73 -9.61 17.90
C ARG A 16 -10.31 -8.33 18.61
N GLU A 17 -9.00 -8.08 18.75
CA GLU A 17 -8.48 -6.83 19.31
C GLU A 17 -8.86 -5.62 18.43
N ARG A 18 -8.87 -5.81 17.11
CA ARG A 18 -9.19 -4.76 16.14
C ARG A 18 -10.68 -4.65 15.80
N LEU A 19 -11.56 -5.47 16.39
CA LEU A 19 -12.98 -5.48 16.06
C LEU A 19 -13.64 -4.09 16.17
N PRO A 20 -13.41 -3.27 17.22
CA PRO A 20 -13.97 -1.92 17.26
C PRO A 20 -13.55 -1.04 16.09
N ALA A 21 -12.30 -1.18 15.62
CA ALA A 21 -11.82 -0.45 14.45
C ALA A 21 -12.47 -0.97 13.16
N LEU A 22 -12.70 -2.28 13.04
CA LEU A 22 -13.43 -2.86 11.90
C LEU A 22 -14.85 -2.31 11.81
N ILE A 23 -15.56 -2.28 12.94
CA ILE A 23 -16.92 -1.73 12.99
C ILE A 23 -16.90 -0.23 12.63
N ALA A 24 -15.95 0.54 13.17
CA ALA A 24 -15.82 1.95 12.84
C ALA A 24 -15.56 2.18 11.33
N GLU A 25 -14.68 1.40 10.71
CA GLU A 25 -14.41 1.49 9.26
C GLU A 25 -15.65 1.10 8.44
N ALA A 26 -16.42 0.10 8.88
CA ALA A 26 -17.68 -0.27 8.23
C ALA A 26 -18.74 0.83 8.32
N CYS A 27 -18.91 1.46 9.49
CA CYS A 27 -19.80 2.60 9.66
C CYS A 27 -19.33 3.79 8.82
N ALA A 28 -18.02 4.09 8.80
CA ALA A 28 -17.47 5.19 8.02
C ALA A 28 -17.65 5.00 6.52
N TRP A 29 -17.49 3.78 6.02
CA TRP A 29 -17.73 3.42 4.63
C TRP A 29 -19.20 3.59 4.23
N SER A 30 -20.14 3.33 5.14
CA SER A 30 -21.57 3.47 4.83
C SER A 30 -22.01 4.92 4.72
N VAL A 31 -21.24 5.90 5.22
CA VAL A 31 -21.62 7.32 5.21
C VAL A 31 -21.93 7.80 3.79
N GLY A 32 -23.14 8.31 3.61
CA GLY A 32 -23.62 8.86 2.34
C GLY A 32 -24.17 7.80 1.38
N LEU A 33 -24.32 6.54 1.79
CA LEU A 33 -25.06 5.54 1.02
C LEU A 33 -26.54 5.93 0.90
N SER A 34 -27.13 6.51 1.94
CA SER A 34 -28.50 7.01 1.94
C SER A 34 -28.73 8.10 0.88
N ASP A 35 -27.74 8.92 0.58
CA ASP A 35 -27.81 9.96 -0.45
C ASP A 35 -27.62 9.43 -1.88
N ARG A 36 -27.21 8.16 -2.06
CA ARG A 36 -26.95 7.60 -3.39
C ARG A 36 -28.24 7.35 -4.17
N PRO A 37 -28.24 7.53 -5.50
CA PRO A 37 -29.36 7.15 -6.34
C PRO A 37 -29.66 5.65 -6.25
N HIS A 38 -30.92 5.30 -6.05
CA HIS A 38 -31.35 3.91 -5.95
C HIS A 38 -31.55 3.29 -7.34
N HIS A 39 -31.03 2.08 -7.50
CA HIS A 39 -31.14 1.25 -8.69
C HIS A 39 -31.66 -0.14 -8.33
N GLU A 40 -32.39 -0.75 -9.27
CA GLU A 40 -32.93 -2.09 -9.11
C GLU A 40 -32.79 -2.85 -10.43
N ARG A 41 -32.42 -4.13 -10.37
CA ARG A 41 -32.48 -5.01 -11.53
C ARG A 41 -33.86 -5.66 -11.63
N ARG A 42 -34.49 -5.49 -12.79
CA ARG A 42 -35.75 -6.17 -13.12
C ARG A 42 -35.61 -6.85 -14.47
N ARG A 43 -35.84 -8.16 -14.49
CA ARG A 43 -35.71 -9.03 -15.65
C ARG A 43 -34.35 -8.86 -16.32
N GLY A 44 -33.29 -8.83 -15.51
CA GLY A 44 -31.91 -8.65 -15.94
C GLY A 44 -31.52 -7.22 -16.35
N ARG A 45 -32.45 -6.26 -16.38
CA ARG A 45 -32.18 -4.86 -16.74
C ARG A 45 -32.03 -3.99 -15.50
N LEU A 46 -30.94 -3.26 -15.42
CA LEU A 46 -30.72 -2.26 -14.37
C LEU A 46 -31.56 -1.01 -14.66
N THR A 47 -32.33 -0.56 -13.67
CA THR A 47 -33.20 0.62 -13.78
C THR A 47 -33.03 1.52 -12.56
N GLY A 48 -32.81 2.81 -12.78
CA GLY A 48 -32.86 3.81 -11.71
C GLY A 48 -34.31 4.11 -11.32
N THR A 49 -34.60 4.20 -10.02
CA THR A 49 -35.97 4.40 -9.54
C THR A 49 -36.36 5.87 -9.38
N GLY A 50 -35.47 6.80 -9.74
CA GLY A 50 -35.73 8.25 -9.72
C GLY A 50 -35.69 8.92 -8.35
N GLY A 51 -35.14 8.25 -7.33
CA GLY A 51 -34.93 8.77 -5.97
C GLY A 51 -33.68 8.16 -5.33
N THR A 52 -33.39 8.54 -4.10
CA THR A 52 -32.23 8.01 -3.36
C THR A 52 -32.57 6.72 -2.61
N ILE A 53 -31.54 6.05 -2.08
CA ILE A 53 -31.69 4.95 -1.13
C ILE A 53 -32.45 5.45 0.11
N GLY A 54 -32.07 6.61 0.65
CA GLY A 54 -32.71 7.24 1.80
C GLY A 54 -34.19 7.54 1.58
N ASP A 55 -34.58 7.99 0.38
CA ASP A 55 -36.00 8.22 0.03
C ASP A 55 -36.85 6.94 0.15
N ARG A 56 -36.28 5.78 -0.19
CA ARG A 56 -36.96 4.48 -0.07
C ARG A 56 -37.05 4.04 1.37
N ILE A 57 -35.95 4.16 2.11
CA ILE A 57 -35.89 3.85 3.54
C ILE A 57 -36.94 4.67 4.30
N ALA A 58 -37.03 5.98 4.03
CA ALA A 58 -38.01 6.87 4.65
C ALA A 58 -39.47 6.47 4.35
N ARG A 59 -39.72 5.78 3.23
CA ARG A 59 -41.04 5.23 2.85
C ARG A 59 -41.26 3.80 3.35
N GLY A 60 -40.32 3.23 4.12
CA GLY A 60 -40.36 1.84 4.57
C GLY A 60 -40.28 0.82 3.44
N GLN A 61 -39.72 1.22 2.28
CA GLN A 61 -39.58 0.36 1.12
C GLN A 61 -38.23 -0.37 1.15
N PRO A 62 -38.17 -1.65 0.76
CA PRO A 62 -36.90 -2.36 0.59
C PRO A 62 -35.98 -1.63 -0.38
N VAL A 63 -34.69 -1.64 -0.07
CA VAL A 63 -33.60 -1.15 -0.94
C VAL A 63 -33.07 -2.28 -1.80
N SER A 64 -33.01 -3.50 -1.27
CA SER A 64 -32.67 -4.69 -2.03
C SER A 64 -33.71 -5.01 -3.11
N GLY A 65 -33.23 -5.45 -4.27
CA GLY A 65 -34.05 -5.98 -5.36
C GLY A 65 -34.27 -7.48 -5.22
N GLU A 66 -35.32 -8.02 -5.86
CA GLU A 66 -35.64 -9.45 -5.82
C GLU A 66 -34.61 -10.34 -6.54
N GLU A 67 -33.83 -9.78 -7.48
CA GLU A 67 -32.94 -10.54 -8.37
C GLU A 67 -31.46 -10.54 -7.93
N ASP A 68 -31.01 -9.57 -7.12
CA ASP A 68 -29.58 -9.30 -6.94
C ASP A 68 -29.02 -9.79 -5.59
N GLY A 69 -29.85 -9.92 -4.55
CA GLY A 69 -29.39 -10.17 -3.18
C GLY A 69 -28.49 -11.40 -3.02
N ARG A 70 -27.45 -11.28 -2.19
CA ARG A 70 -26.57 -12.38 -1.80
C ARG A 70 -27.33 -13.35 -0.90
N LEU A 71 -27.44 -14.61 -1.32
CA LEU A 71 -28.22 -15.64 -0.61
C LEU A 71 -27.73 -15.87 0.83
N ASP A 72 -26.43 -15.71 1.06
CA ASP A 72 -25.77 -15.89 2.35
C ASP A 72 -26.02 -14.73 3.33
N LEU A 73 -26.41 -13.55 2.85
CA LEU A 73 -26.82 -12.44 3.72
C LEU A 73 -28.23 -12.65 4.30
N GLY A 74 -29.06 -13.45 3.64
CA GLY A 74 -30.43 -13.76 4.07
C GLY A 74 -31.38 -12.56 4.04
N ASP A 75 -32.56 -12.73 4.64
CA ASP A 75 -33.60 -11.71 4.64
C ASP A 75 -33.19 -10.47 5.45
N ALA A 76 -33.46 -9.30 4.87
CA ALA A 76 -33.16 -8.01 5.49
C ALA A 76 -34.42 -7.25 5.86
N ARG A 77 -34.34 -6.48 6.95
CA ARG A 77 -35.37 -5.50 7.30
C ARG A 77 -35.21 -4.29 6.38
N PRO A 78 -36.29 -3.75 5.80
CA PRO A 78 -36.20 -2.57 4.94
C PRO A 78 -35.42 -1.42 5.60
N GLY A 79 -34.40 -0.94 4.90
CA GLY A 79 -33.51 0.13 5.35
C GLY A 79 -32.50 -0.23 6.43
N SER A 80 -32.31 -1.51 6.74
CA SER A 80 -31.18 -1.96 7.55
C SER A 80 -29.87 -1.95 6.76
N PHE A 81 -28.73 -2.01 7.46
CA PHE A 81 -27.43 -2.15 6.82
C PHE A 81 -27.37 -3.35 5.86
N ARG A 82 -27.93 -4.51 6.27
CA ARG A 82 -28.04 -5.71 5.41
C ARG A 82 -28.88 -5.47 4.16
N ASP A 83 -29.97 -4.72 4.25
CA ASP A 83 -30.83 -4.41 3.09
C ASP A 83 -30.05 -3.63 2.03
N VAL A 84 -29.19 -2.71 2.48
CA VAL A 84 -28.34 -1.90 1.62
C VAL A 84 -27.21 -2.73 1.02
N LEU A 85 -26.59 -3.64 1.78
CA LEU A 85 -25.58 -4.56 1.23
C LEU A 85 -26.14 -5.45 0.11
N ASN A 86 -27.41 -5.82 0.19
CA ASN A 86 -28.14 -6.57 -0.84
C ASN A 86 -28.62 -5.72 -2.03
N ALA A 87 -28.38 -4.42 -2.02
CA ALA A 87 -28.75 -3.53 -3.13
C ALA A 87 -27.60 -3.37 -4.14
N VAL A 88 -27.94 -2.88 -5.33
CA VAL A 88 -26.98 -2.60 -6.42
C VAL A 88 -26.76 -1.11 -6.61
N ASP A 89 -25.57 -0.74 -7.07
CA ASP A 89 -25.26 0.63 -7.48
C ASP A 89 -25.62 0.91 -8.95
N ALA A 90 -25.27 2.11 -9.43
CA ALA A 90 -25.53 2.54 -10.80
C ALA A 90 -24.81 1.71 -11.88
N GLY A 91 -23.73 1.01 -11.52
CA GLY A 91 -23.03 0.05 -12.37
C GLY A 91 -23.65 -1.35 -12.33
N GLY A 92 -24.64 -1.56 -11.45
CA GLY A 92 -25.25 -2.85 -11.20
C GLY A 92 -24.39 -3.76 -10.32
N GLN A 93 -23.39 -3.20 -9.63
CA GLN A 93 -22.58 -3.95 -8.68
C GLN A 93 -23.26 -3.98 -7.31
N LEU A 94 -23.24 -5.13 -6.63
CA LEU A 94 -23.71 -5.23 -5.26
C LEU A 94 -22.87 -4.40 -4.30
N PHE A 95 -23.54 -3.75 -3.35
CA PHE A 95 -22.87 -3.06 -2.26
C PHE A 95 -22.09 -4.03 -1.36
N ALA A 96 -22.54 -5.28 -1.20
CA ALA A 96 -21.78 -6.32 -0.51
C ALA A 96 -20.41 -6.55 -1.14
N ASP A 97 -20.34 -6.69 -2.48
CA ASP A 97 -19.06 -6.90 -3.18
C ASP A 97 -18.15 -5.67 -3.09
N ARG A 98 -18.74 -4.48 -3.02
CA ARG A 98 -17.99 -3.25 -2.78
C ARG A 98 -17.47 -3.17 -1.36
N PHE A 99 -18.30 -3.54 -0.39
CA PHE A 99 -17.91 -3.60 1.02
C PHE A 99 -16.75 -4.57 1.24
N ASP A 100 -16.81 -5.75 0.61
CA ASP A 100 -15.73 -6.74 0.65
C ASP A 100 -14.41 -6.13 0.15
N ARG A 101 -14.43 -5.51 -1.04
CA ARG A 101 -13.23 -4.96 -1.69
C ARG A 101 -12.69 -3.69 -1.04
N GLU A 102 -13.58 -2.79 -0.63
CA GLU A 102 -13.22 -1.45 -0.15
C GLU A 102 -12.93 -1.45 1.36
N VAL A 103 -13.49 -2.39 2.14
CA VAL A 103 -13.35 -2.43 3.61
C VAL A 103 -12.73 -3.73 4.08
N LEU A 104 -13.34 -4.88 3.78
CA LEU A 104 -12.92 -6.14 4.42
C LEU A 104 -11.55 -6.61 3.94
N GLU A 105 -11.29 -6.64 2.63
CA GLU A 105 -10.02 -7.07 2.05
C GLU A 105 -8.83 -6.25 2.56
N PRO A 106 -8.83 -4.89 2.49
CA PRO A 106 -7.72 -4.10 3.00
C PRO A 106 -7.56 -4.22 4.52
N PHE A 107 -8.67 -4.26 5.27
CA PHE A 107 -8.62 -4.35 6.73
C PHE A 107 -8.04 -5.69 7.20
N VAL A 108 -8.44 -6.79 6.55
CA VAL A 108 -7.98 -8.14 6.85
C VAL A 108 -6.50 -8.29 6.51
N LEU A 109 -6.06 -7.82 5.34
CA LEU A 109 -4.63 -7.79 4.99
C LEU A 109 -3.82 -7.05 6.06
N ALA A 110 -4.24 -5.84 6.44
CA ALA A 110 -3.57 -5.07 7.49
C ALA A 110 -3.57 -5.81 8.84
N THR A 111 -4.63 -6.57 9.16
CA THR A 111 -4.71 -7.39 10.38
C THR A 111 -3.72 -8.55 10.34
N CYS A 112 -3.61 -9.24 9.20
CA CYS A 112 -2.65 -10.32 9.01
C CYS A 112 -1.20 -9.81 9.06
N VAL A 113 -0.92 -8.63 8.49
CA VAL A 113 0.41 -8.00 8.58
C VAL A 113 0.76 -7.68 10.04
N LEU A 114 -0.15 -7.11 10.82
CA LEU A 114 0.06 -6.88 12.26
C LEU A 114 0.30 -8.19 13.02
N ALA A 115 -0.42 -9.26 12.67
CA ALA A 115 -0.18 -10.59 13.22
C ALA A 115 1.21 -11.11 12.87
N ALA A 116 1.66 -10.94 11.63
CA ALA A 116 3.00 -11.30 11.16
C ALA A 116 4.11 -10.50 11.88
N GLU A 117 3.92 -9.19 12.10
CA GLU A 117 4.84 -8.36 12.88
C GLU A 117 4.96 -8.87 14.33
N ARG A 118 3.83 -9.19 14.95
CA ARG A 118 3.78 -9.76 16.30
C ARG A 118 4.42 -11.14 16.35
N ALA A 119 4.20 -11.97 15.33
CA ALA A 119 4.82 -13.29 15.20
C ALA A 119 6.35 -13.18 15.13
N ARG A 120 6.87 -12.31 14.26
CA ARG A 120 8.31 -12.02 14.13
C ARG A 120 8.93 -11.59 15.46
N ALA A 121 8.21 -10.78 16.24
CA ALA A 121 8.71 -10.27 17.53
C ALA A 121 8.65 -11.31 18.67
N THR A 122 7.62 -12.14 18.70
CA THR A 122 7.33 -13.03 19.86
C THR A 122 7.70 -14.48 19.64
N ARG A 123 7.85 -14.92 18.38
CA ARG A 123 8.13 -16.30 17.99
C ARG A 123 9.19 -16.38 16.88
N PRO A 124 10.39 -15.79 17.06
CA PRO A 124 11.36 -15.64 15.98
C PRO A 124 11.82 -16.98 15.37
N GLY A 125 11.91 -18.06 16.15
CA GLY A 125 12.28 -19.39 15.65
C GLY A 125 11.22 -19.97 14.72
N ALA A 126 9.97 -20.08 15.19
CA ALA A 126 8.85 -20.57 14.38
C ALA A 126 8.55 -19.66 13.17
N TRP A 127 8.82 -18.36 13.30
CA TRP A 127 8.72 -17.42 12.19
C TRP A 127 9.76 -17.71 11.11
N ALA A 128 11.01 -18.02 11.49
CA ALA A 128 12.06 -18.36 10.53
C ALA A 128 11.77 -19.68 9.79
N GLU A 129 11.26 -20.70 10.49
CA GLU A 129 10.82 -21.97 9.88
C GLU A 129 9.68 -21.72 8.88
N LEU A 130 8.67 -20.94 9.27
CA LEU A 130 7.56 -20.57 8.40
C LEU A 130 8.02 -19.80 7.14
N LEU A 131 9.01 -18.91 7.28
CA LEU A 131 9.57 -18.20 6.14
C LEU A 131 10.26 -19.15 5.15
N ASP A 132 11.00 -20.15 5.66
CA ASP A 132 11.64 -21.18 4.85
C ASP A 132 10.60 -22.04 4.12
N ASP A 133 9.54 -22.47 4.82
CA ASP A 133 8.44 -23.25 4.25
C ASP A 133 7.70 -22.50 3.14
N LEU A 134 7.56 -21.17 3.27
CA LEU A 134 6.92 -20.31 2.28
C LEU A 134 7.88 -19.86 1.16
N GLY A 135 9.19 -20.06 1.32
CA GLY A 135 10.21 -19.56 0.40
C GLY A 135 10.33 -18.03 0.37
N GLU A 136 10.03 -17.37 1.50
CA GLU A 136 10.01 -15.91 1.62
C GLU A 136 11.12 -15.39 2.54
N ASP A 137 11.66 -14.20 2.27
CA ASP A 137 12.80 -13.64 3.03
C ASP A 137 12.37 -12.79 4.26
N GLY A 138 11.07 -12.58 4.43
CA GLY A 138 10.48 -11.85 5.56
C GLY A 138 10.65 -10.33 5.53
N ARG A 139 11.18 -9.74 4.43
CA ARG A 139 11.31 -8.29 4.27
C ARG A 139 9.99 -7.62 3.92
N ASP A 140 9.17 -8.30 3.13
CA ASP A 140 7.81 -7.87 2.77
C ASP A 140 6.78 -8.77 3.48
N LEU A 141 6.26 -8.29 4.60
CA LEU A 141 5.27 -9.03 5.38
C LEU A 141 3.93 -9.19 4.65
N ALA A 142 3.55 -8.25 3.78
CA ALA A 142 2.33 -8.39 2.99
C ALA A 142 2.48 -9.52 1.96
N ARG A 143 3.66 -9.66 1.36
CA ARG A 143 3.99 -10.79 0.49
C ARG A 143 3.97 -12.12 1.24
N VAL A 144 4.57 -12.19 2.43
CA VAL A 144 4.50 -13.39 3.29
C VAL A 144 3.04 -13.75 3.61
N VAL A 145 2.23 -12.76 3.96
CA VAL A 145 0.80 -12.95 4.24
C VAL A 145 0.05 -13.54 3.06
N ARG A 146 0.31 -13.03 1.85
CA ARG A 146 -0.30 -13.55 0.62
C ARG A 146 0.17 -14.96 0.30
N ALA A 147 1.46 -15.26 0.48
CA ALA A 147 2.01 -16.59 0.27
C ALA A 147 1.38 -17.64 1.21
N GLY A 148 1.06 -17.24 2.45
CA GLY A 148 0.36 -18.08 3.41
C GLY A 148 -1.16 -18.14 3.27
N GLU A 149 -1.76 -17.37 2.36
CA GLU A 149 -3.20 -17.29 2.09
C GLU A 149 -4.10 -17.04 3.33
N TRP A 150 -3.56 -16.51 4.43
CA TRP A 150 -4.29 -16.38 5.71
C TRP A 150 -5.45 -15.38 5.64
N GLU A 151 -5.44 -14.47 4.66
CA GLU A 151 -6.46 -13.44 4.46
C GLU A 151 -7.83 -14.06 4.17
N ALA A 152 -7.87 -15.15 3.39
CA ALA A 152 -9.12 -15.73 2.89
C ALA A 152 -10.02 -16.21 4.04
N ALA A 153 -9.46 -16.97 4.98
CA ALA A 153 -10.20 -17.47 6.14
C ALA A 153 -10.59 -16.35 7.10
N LEU A 154 -9.70 -15.37 7.30
CA LEU A 154 -9.93 -14.28 8.24
C LEU A 154 -10.98 -13.28 7.73
N ARG A 155 -11.13 -13.15 6.40
CA ARG A 155 -12.16 -12.31 5.77
C ARG A 155 -13.57 -12.79 6.05
N THR A 156 -13.85 -14.09 5.93
CA THR A 156 -15.17 -14.65 6.28
C THR A 156 -15.50 -14.42 7.75
N GLU A 157 -14.51 -14.53 8.64
CA GLU A 157 -14.73 -14.24 10.06
C GLU A 157 -14.99 -12.74 10.32
N ALA A 158 -14.25 -11.85 9.64
CA ALA A 158 -14.46 -10.41 9.74
C ALA A 158 -15.85 -9.99 9.23
N GLU A 159 -16.30 -10.53 8.11
CA GLU A 159 -17.64 -10.30 7.56
C GLU A 159 -18.72 -10.70 8.57
N HIS A 160 -18.64 -11.92 9.12
CA HIS A 160 -19.59 -12.38 10.12
C HIS A 160 -19.62 -11.50 11.37
N LEU A 161 -18.48 -11.00 11.83
CA LEU A 161 -18.41 -10.09 12.98
C LEU A 161 -19.06 -8.74 12.68
N VAL A 162 -18.87 -8.18 11.49
CA VAL A 162 -19.54 -6.95 11.06
C VAL A 162 -21.05 -7.17 10.97
N LEU A 163 -21.48 -8.25 10.30
CA LEU A 163 -22.90 -8.54 10.14
C LEU A 163 -23.56 -8.80 11.50
N ALA A 164 -22.89 -9.47 12.43
CA ALA A 164 -23.40 -9.66 13.79
C ALA A 164 -23.61 -8.34 14.54
N ALA A 165 -22.79 -7.32 14.27
CA ALA A 165 -22.89 -6.01 14.91
C ALA A 165 -23.89 -5.07 14.22
N LEU A 166 -23.89 -5.03 12.88
CA LEU A 166 -24.53 -3.96 12.11
C LEU A 166 -25.71 -4.40 11.25
N ALA A 167 -25.83 -5.67 10.86
CA ALA A 167 -26.72 -6.09 9.77
C ALA A 167 -28.18 -5.64 9.93
N ASP A 168 -28.72 -5.72 11.15
CA ASP A 168 -30.10 -5.38 11.46
C ASP A 168 -30.28 -3.95 11.99
N GLN A 169 -29.20 -3.17 12.08
CA GLN A 169 -29.24 -1.76 12.49
C GLN A 169 -29.77 -0.88 11.33
N PRO A 170 -30.54 0.18 11.61
CA PRO A 170 -30.97 1.13 10.59
C PRO A 170 -29.77 1.82 9.92
N LEU A 171 -29.77 1.93 8.59
CA LEU A 171 -28.65 2.55 7.85
C LEU A 171 -28.30 3.94 8.40
N LEU A 172 -29.29 4.78 8.68
CA LEU A 172 -29.06 6.16 9.15
C LEU A 172 -28.34 6.21 10.51
N GLU A 173 -28.55 5.22 11.38
CA GLU A 173 -27.84 5.13 12.66
C GLU A 173 -26.38 4.70 12.44
N VAL A 174 -26.16 3.75 11.52
CA VAL A 174 -24.81 3.31 11.13
C VAL A 174 -24.01 4.45 10.49
N GLU A 175 -24.62 5.21 9.58
CA GLU A 175 -24.02 6.40 8.98
C GLU A 175 -23.69 7.48 10.02
N ALA A 176 -24.59 7.71 10.99
CA ALA A 176 -24.36 8.69 12.05
C ALA A 176 -23.14 8.33 12.91
N GLU A 177 -22.98 7.05 13.27
CA GLU A 177 -21.81 6.55 14.01
C GLU A 177 -20.51 6.67 13.20
N GLY A 178 -20.59 6.47 11.88
CA GLY A 178 -19.43 6.53 10.97
C GLY A 178 -18.95 7.93 10.60
N LEU A 179 -19.80 8.95 10.78
CA LEU A 179 -19.54 10.31 10.31
C LEU A 179 -18.21 10.91 10.80
N PRO A 180 -17.80 10.77 12.08
CA PRO A 180 -16.53 11.33 12.55
C PRO A 180 -15.32 10.75 11.82
N LEU A 181 -15.26 9.43 11.63
CA LEU A 181 -14.13 8.77 10.96
C LEU A 181 -14.15 9.08 9.45
N SER A 182 -15.33 9.09 8.82
CA SER A 182 -15.48 9.46 7.40
C SER A 182 -14.91 10.86 7.10
N LEU A 183 -15.20 11.85 7.96
CA LEU A 183 -14.67 13.21 7.81
C LEU A 183 -13.15 13.27 7.98
N VAL A 184 -12.59 12.51 8.94
CA VAL A 184 -11.13 12.42 9.12
C VAL A 184 -10.46 11.85 7.87
N ARG A 185 -11.02 10.78 7.29
CA ARG A 185 -10.51 10.17 6.06
C ARG A 185 -10.60 11.11 4.86
N ALA A 186 -11.72 11.84 4.73
CA ALA A 186 -11.87 12.84 3.68
C ALA A 186 -10.83 13.96 3.80
N ALA A 187 -10.58 14.45 5.03
CA ALA A 187 -9.55 15.45 5.29
C ALA A 187 -8.14 14.91 5.01
N GLU A 188 -7.85 13.67 5.39
CA GLU A 188 -6.58 12.99 5.11
C GLU A 188 -6.35 12.83 3.60
N ALA A 189 -7.37 12.41 2.84
CA ALA A 189 -7.29 12.29 1.40
C ALA A 189 -7.03 13.65 0.73
N LEU A 190 -7.77 14.69 1.13
CA LEU A 190 -7.54 16.06 0.64
C LEU A 190 -6.12 16.56 0.95
N ALA A 191 -5.62 16.29 2.17
CA ALA A 191 -4.26 16.66 2.56
C ALA A 191 -3.19 15.91 1.74
N ARG A 192 -3.42 14.63 1.44
CA ARG A 192 -2.53 13.83 0.60
C ARG A 192 -2.52 14.33 -0.84
N ASP A 193 -3.68 14.65 -1.41
CA ASP A 193 -3.80 15.16 -2.78
C ASP A 193 -3.21 16.58 -2.93
N ALA A 194 -3.23 17.37 -1.85
CA ALA A 194 -2.62 18.68 -1.80
C ALA A 194 -1.10 18.65 -1.59
N ALA A 195 -0.52 17.50 -1.22
CA ALA A 195 0.92 17.39 -0.99
C ALA A 195 1.67 17.54 -2.33
N PRO A 196 2.65 18.46 -2.43
CA PRO A 196 3.48 18.55 -3.63
C PRO A 196 4.22 17.23 -3.83
N PRO A 197 4.42 16.78 -5.08
CA PRO A 197 5.19 15.57 -5.34
C PRO A 197 6.58 15.74 -4.73
N PRO A 198 7.19 14.67 -4.19
CA PRO A 198 8.54 14.74 -3.67
C PRO A 198 9.46 15.25 -4.79
N SER A 199 10.19 16.34 -4.51
CA SER A 199 11.24 16.79 -5.42
C SER A 199 12.19 15.61 -5.65
N PRO A 200 12.59 15.34 -6.91
CA PRO A 200 13.60 14.33 -7.15
C PRO A 200 14.84 14.66 -6.30
N PRO A 201 15.49 13.66 -5.71
CA PRO A 201 16.73 13.90 -4.99
C PRO A 201 17.68 14.62 -5.95
N ALA A 202 18.25 15.75 -5.51
CA ALA A 202 19.30 16.38 -6.28
C ALA A 202 20.41 15.34 -6.47
N GLU A 203 20.73 15.03 -7.74
CA GLU A 203 21.87 14.16 -8.03
C GLU A 203 23.11 14.82 -7.45
N ASP A 204 23.71 14.19 -6.44
CA ASP A 204 25.03 14.58 -5.98
C ASP A 204 26.04 14.10 -7.03
N PRO A 205 26.69 15.00 -7.79
CA PRO A 205 27.67 14.60 -8.79
C PRO A 205 28.82 13.78 -8.18
N ALA A 206 29.11 14.00 -6.89
CA ALA A 206 30.13 13.27 -6.15
C ALA A 206 29.71 11.83 -5.79
N ALA A 207 28.44 11.47 -5.94
CA ALA A 207 27.91 10.12 -5.76
C ALA A 207 27.78 9.34 -7.10
N SER A 208 28.23 9.92 -8.22
CA SER A 208 28.23 9.23 -9.51
C SER A 208 29.20 8.05 -9.54
N GLY A 209 28.86 7.00 -10.30
CA GLY A 209 29.73 5.84 -10.51
C GLY A 209 31.09 6.21 -11.09
N ALA A 210 31.15 7.25 -11.93
CA ALA A 210 32.39 7.78 -12.50
C ALA A 210 33.32 8.35 -11.41
N VAL A 211 32.80 9.12 -10.45
CA VAL A 211 33.60 9.64 -9.32
C VAL A 211 34.08 8.51 -8.42
N PHE A 212 33.28 7.46 -8.20
CA PHE A 212 33.71 6.28 -7.45
C PHE A 212 34.88 5.56 -8.12
N LEU A 213 34.76 5.23 -9.42
CA LEU A 213 35.82 4.58 -10.19
C LEU A 213 37.09 5.43 -10.23
N ALA A 214 36.95 6.74 -10.44
CA ALA A 214 38.07 7.65 -10.47
C ALA A 214 38.79 7.79 -9.13
N ARG A 215 38.07 7.75 -8.00
CA ARG A 215 38.68 7.70 -6.66
C ARG A 215 39.42 6.40 -6.43
N ALA A 216 38.88 5.28 -6.90
CA ALA A 216 39.56 3.99 -6.84
C ALA A 216 40.85 4.00 -7.68
N ALA A 217 40.80 4.58 -8.89
CA ALA A 217 41.94 4.69 -9.80
C ALA A 217 43.15 5.41 -9.20
N VAL A 218 42.90 6.43 -8.37
CA VAL A 218 43.96 7.25 -7.75
C VAL A 218 44.25 6.89 -6.30
N ALA A 219 43.59 5.86 -5.74
CA ALA A 219 43.73 5.49 -4.33
C ALA A 219 45.16 5.04 -3.97
N ASP A 220 45.88 4.47 -4.93
CA ASP A 220 47.28 4.02 -4.76
C ASP A 220 48.30 5.16 -4.98
N LEU A 221 47.85 6.38 -5.28
CA LEU A 221 48.70 7.55 -5.40
C LEU A 221 48.75 8.28 -4.06
N ASP A 222 49.90 8.24 -3.39
CA ASP A 222 50.09 8.84 -2.07
C ASP A 222 49.82 10.35 -2.05
N GLY A 223 48.90 10.76 -1.16
CA GLY A 223 48.60 12.17 -0.86
C GLY A 223 47.88 12.92 -1.99
N PRO A 224 47.65 14.25 -1.82
CA PRO A 224 47.14 15.05 -2.91
C PRO A 224 48.13 15.02 -4.08
N VAL A 225 47.72 14.42 -5.20
CA VAL A 225 48.64 14.09 -6.30
C VAL A 225 49.18 15.38 -6.93
N PRO A 226 50.51 15.59 -6.99
CA PRO A 226 51.09 16.81 -7.52
C PRO A 226 51.07 16.86 -9.07
N PRO A 227 51.17 18.05 -9.69
CA PRO A 227 51.08 18.20 -11.15
C PRO A 227 52.12 17.41 -11.93
N ALA A 228 53.28 17.14 -11.31
CA ALA A 228 54.35 16.34 -11.90
C ALA A 228 53.96 14.86 -12.16
N HIS A 229 52.85 14.39 -11.59
CA HIS A 229 52.30 13.04 -11.80
C HIS A 229 50.98 13.04 -12.57
N ALA A 230 50.64 14.14 -13.27
CA ALA A 230 49.40 14.25 -14.05
C ALA A 230 49.28 13.18 -15.15
N ASP A 231 50.40 12.72 -15.72
CA ASP A 231 50.48 11.60 -16.66
C ASP A 231 50.00 10.28 -16.04
N ARG A 232 50.38 10.02 -14.79
CA ARG A 232 49.98 8.81 -14.05
C ARG A 232 48.51 8.85 -13.66
N VAL A 233 48.00 10.03 -13.29
CA VAL A 233 46.56 10.24 -13.02
C VAL A 233 45.75 9.98 -14.28
N LEU A 234 46.13 10.58 -15.41
CA LEU A 234 45.44 10.38 -16.68
C LEU A 234 45.44 8.90 -17.10
N ALA A 235 46.59 8.23 -17.01
CA ALA A 235 46.70 6.81 -17.34
C ALA A 235 45.82 5.92 -16.43
N ALA A 236 45.78 6.21 -15.13
CA ALA A 236 44.96 5.45 -14.19
C ALA A 236 43.46 5.63 -14.44
N LEU A 237 43.01 6.86 -14.72
CA LEU A 237 41.60 7.15 -15.01
C LEU A 237 41.13 6.48 -16.30
N LEU A 238 41.95 6.51 -17.36
CA LEU A 238 41.63 5.84 -18.62
C LEU A 238 41.65 4.30 -18.48
N ALA A 239 42.53 3.76 -17.63
CA ALA A 239 42.61 2.31 -17.37
C ALA A 239 41.36 1.77 -16.64
N GLU A 240 40.76 2.58 -15.75
CA GLU A 240 39.48 2.28 -15.09
C GLU A 240 38.25 2.60 -15.96
N GLY A 241 38.46 3.00 -17.22
CA GLY A 241 37.41 3.18 -18.21
C GLY A 241 36.67 4.52 -18.13
N ILE A 242 37.23 5.53 -17.45
CA ILE A 242 36.67 6.89 -17.46
C ILE A 242 36.85 7.49 -18.87
N GLU A 243 35.78 7.99 -19.47
CA GLU A 243 35.86 8.57 -20.80
C GLU A 243 36.51 9.97 -20.77
N PRO A 244 37.26 10.36 -21.82
CA PRO A 244 37.94 11.66 -21.89
C PRO A 244 37.06 12.89 -21.59
N ASP A 245 35.80 12.86 -22.00
CA ASP A 245 34.81 13.92 -21.81
C ASP A 245 34.17 13.93 -20.42
N GLU A 246 34.31 12.86 -19.65
CA GLU A 246 33.88 12.78 -18.24
C GLU A 246 34.92 13.40 -17.28
N LEU A 247 36.19 13.48 -17.69
CA LEU A 247 37.29 13.96 -16.86
C LEU A 247 37.06 15.36 -16.25
N PRO A 248 36.57 16.39 -16.96
CA PRO A 248 36.31 17.70 -16.38
C PRO A 248 35.31 17.67 -15.21
N ALA A 249 34.34 16.76 -15.24
CA ALA A 249 33.34 16.61 -14.18
C ALA A 249 33.88 15.84 -12.97
N VAL A 250 34.83 14.93 -13.18
CA VAL A 250 35.34 14.02 -12.16
C VAL A 250 36.54 14.58 -11.39
N LEU A 251 37.46 15.28 -12.08
CA LEU A 251 38.70 15.83 -11.49
C LEU A 251 38.50 16.68 -10.22
N PRO A 252 37.44 17.52 -10.09
CA PRO A 252 37.20 18.29 -8.87
C PRO A 252 36.94 17.45 -7.61
N HIS A 253 36.62 16.17 -7.77
CA HIS A 253 36.26 15.25 -6.69
C HIS A 253 37.40 14.34 -6.24
N LEU A 254 38.57 14.46 -6.86
CA LEU A 254 39.77 13.66 -6.59
C LEU A 254 40.72 14.38 -5.63
N PRO A 255 41.53 13.62 -4.85
CA PRO A 255 42.56 14.19 -3.97
C PRO A 255 43.74 14.68 -4.81
N LEU A 256 43.59 15.83 -5.46
CA LEU A 256 44.62 16.43 -6.31
C LEU A 256 45.23 17.67 -5.65
N ALA A 257 46.53 17.86 -5.83
CA ALA A 257 47.16 19.13 -5.47
C ALA A 257 46.70 20.25 -6.43
N PRO A 258 46.78 21.53 -6.02
CA PRO A 258 46.46 22.65 -6.89
C PRO A 258 47.22 22.60 -8.21
N GLY A 259 46.52 22.79 -9.33
CA GLY A 259 47.07 22.79 -10.69
C GLY A 259 47.23 21.40 -11.33
N THR A 260 46.99 20.29 -10.60
CA THR A 260 47.08 18.94 -11.18
C THR A 260 45.92 18.66 -12.14
N ALA A 261 44.70 19.11 -11.81
CA ALA A 261 43.54 18.94 -12.69
C ALA A 261 43.76 19.62 -14.06
N ASP A 262 44.27 20.86 -14.06
CA ASP A 262 44.61 21.59 -15.29
C ASP A 262 45.72 20.90 -16.08
N ALA A 263 46.71 20.32 -15.40
CA ALA A 263 47.78 19.56 -16.04
C ALA A 263 47.27 18.26 -16.70
N VAL A 264 46.32 17.57 -16.08
CA VAL A 264 45.67 16.36 -16.67
C VAL A 264 44.89 16.75 -17.93
N LEU A 265 44.10 17.83 -17.88
CA LEU A 265 43.35 18.32 -19.03
C LEU A 265 44.29 18.78 -20.16
N GLY A 266 45.39 19.45 -19.82
CA GLY A 266 46.41 19.86 -20.80
C GLY A 266 47.11 18.68 -21.49
N LEU A 267 47.33 17.57 -20.79
CA LEU A 267 47.86 16.33 -21.38
C LEU A 267 46.85 15.66 -22.32
N LEU A 268 45.57 15.69 -21.96
CA LEU A 268 44.49 15.15 -22.80
C LEU A 268 44.37 15.92 -24.12
N ASP A 269 44.47 17.25 -24.07
CA ASP A 269 44.42 18.12 -25.25
C ASP A 269 45.67 17.97 -26.14
N ALA A 270 46.84 17.70 -25.55
CA ALA A 270 48.08 17.47 -26.29
C ALA A 270 48.17 16.08 -26.96
N GLY A 271 47.32 15.13 -26.53
CA GLY A 271 47.23 13.76 -27.06
C GLY A 271 46.15 13.54 -28.12
N ARG A 272 45.37 14.58 -28.44
CA ARG A 272 44.42 14.62 -29.56
C ARG A 272 45.09 15.10 -30.85
#